data_AF-A0AAD1EZ73-F1
#
_entry.id   AF-A0AAD1EZ73-F1
#
_cell.length_a   1.000
_cell.length_b   1.000
_cell.length_c   1.000
_cell.angle_alpha   90.00
_cell.angle_beta   90.00
_cell.angle_gamma   90.00
#
_symmetry.space_group_name_H-M   'P 1'
#
loop_
_entity.id
_entity.type
_entity.pdbx_description
1 polymer ?
#
loop_
_entity_poly.entity_id
_entity_poly.type
_entity_poly.pdbx_seq_one_letter_code
_entity_poly.pdbx_strand_id
1 'polypeptide(L)'
;MANNDKVFQYLKDNPEIKYVVMSSPFKQYVNEGQKVLTKDGRVVFGKDVAYSAMLETVNRIRAIGRKPVVFAPPPKNGENIGRCLMRAAYFSENLSLCHISLEDYKSHQRFVNDFLVRLESSVPVVWLSDTLCSSRHCVSHINDVFIYRDGGHLSHEGSAYLGKAVGFYEAIKEID
;
A
#
# COMPACT_ATOMS: atom_id res chain seq x y z
N MET A 1 0.42 12.36 19.10
CA MET A 1 -0.74 11.50 18.74
C MET A 1 -2.07 12.26 18.62
N ALA A 2 -2.11 13.56 18.92
CA ALA A 2 -3.29 14.42 18.68
C ALA A 2 -3.77 14.43 17.21
N ASN A 3 -2.91 14.10 16.24
CA ASN A 3 -3.29 14.11 14.82
C ASN A 3 -4.30 13.01 14.44
N ASN A 4 -4.15 11.78 14.95
CA ASN A 4 -5.09 10.70 14.61
C ASN A 4 -6.48 10.93 15.22
N ASP A 5 -6.52 11.49 16.44
CA ASP A 5 -7.78 11.84 17.09
C ASP A 5 -8.48 13.00 16.34
N LYS A 6 -7.73 13.98 15.82
CA LYS A 6 -8.26 15.04 14.94
C LYS A 6 -8.84 14.49 13.64
N VAL A 7 -8.14 13.57 12.97
CA VAL A 7 -8.65 12.92 11.75
C VAL A 7 -9.93 12.13 12.05
N PHE A 8 -9.96 11.39 13.16
CA PHE A 8 -11.14 10.64 13.53
C PHE A 8 -12.33 11.55 13.87
N GLN A 9 -12.09 12.69 14.52
CA GLN A 9 -13.13 13.69 14.77
C GLN A 9 -13.64 14.28 13.45
N TYR A 10 -12.75 14.61 12.52
CA TYR A 10 -13.14 15.08 11.19
C TYR A 10 -14.06 14.10 10.46
N LEU A 11 -13.80 12.78 10.55
CA LEU A 11 -14.68 11.75 9.97
C LEU A 11 -16.08 11.67 10.62
N LYS A 12 -16.20 12.06 11.90
CA LYS A 12 -17.50 12.15 12.58
C LYS A 12 -18.27 13.38 12.12
N ASP A 13 -17.58 14.51 12.02
CA ASP A 13 -18.18 15.80 11.70
C ASP A 13 -18.60 15.91 10.22
N ASN A 14 -18.09 15.01 9.36
CA ASN A 14 -18.31 15.01 7.91
C ASN A 14 -18.94 13.67 7.45
N PRO A 15 -20.25 13.45 7.69
CA PRO A 15 -20.93 12.20 7.37
C PRO A 15 -21.07 11.90 5.87
N GLU A 16 -20.84 12.87 4.99
CA GLU A 16 -20.77 12.68 3.55
C GLU A 16 -19.53 11.87 3.11
N ILE A 17 -18.51 11.76 3.96
CA ILE A 17 -17.36 10.88 3.73
C ILE A 17 -17.78 9.43 3.95
N LYS A 18 -17.96 8.70 2.86
CA LYS A 18 -18.40 7.29 2.88
C LYS A 18 -17.24 6.31 3.06
N TYR A 19 -16.13 6.54 2.35
CA TYR A 19 -15.00 5.61 2.27
C TYR A 19 -13.76 6.20 2.94
N VAL A 20 -13.01 5.36 3.66
CA VAL A 20 -11.73 5.73 4.27
C VAL A 20 -10.66 4.80 3.71
N VAL A 21 -9.87 5.32 2.76
CA VAL A 21 -8.78 4.59 2.13
C VAL A 21 -7.53 4.72 3.01
N MET A 22 -6.97 3.58 3.41
CA MET A 22 -5.75 3.49 4.20
C MET A 22 -4.66 2.79 3.38
N SER A 23 -3.49 3.42 3.27
CA SER A 23 -2.34 2.83 2.57
C SER A 23 -1.05 3.18 3.28
N SER A 24 -0.09 2.25 3.27
CA SER A 24 1.22 2.41 3.89
C SER A 24 2.19 1.37 3.35
N PRO A 25 3.52 1.58 3.46
CA PRO A 25 4.50 0.53 3.28
C PRO A 25 4.37 -0.63 4.28
N PHE A 26 3.73 -0.41 5.43
CA PHE A 26 3.54 -1.30 6.60
C PHE A 26 4.79 -1.96 7.21
N LYS A 27 5.93 -2.00 6.52
CA LYS A 27 7.17 -2.66 6.95
C LYS A 27 7.63 -2.23 8.33
N GLN A 28 7.45 -0.97 8.69
CA GLN A 28 7.83 -0.40 9.99
C GLN A 28 7.01 -0.96 11.16
N TYR A 29 5.90 -1.63 10.89
CA TYR A 29 5.05 -2.25 11.91
C TYR A 29 5.20 -3.76 11.95
N VAL A 30 5.49 -4.42 10.82
CA VAL A 30 5.36 -5.88 10.70
C VAL A 30 6.67 -6.61 10.46
N ASN A 31 7.70 -5.92 9.95
CA ASN A 31 8.99 -6.58 9.75
C ASN A 31 9.62 -6.96 11.09
N GLU A 32 10.48 -7.97 11.04
CA GLU A 32 11.18 -8.44 12.22
C GLU A 32 12.04 -7.35 12.88
N GLY A 33 12.07 -7.36 14.21
CA GLY A 33 12.81 -6.39 15.01
C GLY A 33 12.25 -4.96 15.03
N GLN A 34 11.20 -4.66 14.25
CA GLN A 34 10.62 -3.32 14.24
C GLN A 34 9.89 -3.02 15.55
N LYS A 35 10.14 -1.81 16.08
CA LYS A 35 9.53 -1.31 17.30
C LYS A 35 8.62 -0.14 16.99
N VAL A 36 7.52 -0.06 17.72
CA VAL A 36 6.50 0.98 17.55
C VAL A 36 6.25 1.67 18.88
N LEU A 37 5.93 2.96 18.82
CA LEU A 37 5.49 3.74 19.97
C LEU A 37 3.96 3.69 20.04
N THR A 38 3.43 3.17 21.14
CA THR A 38 1.98 3.05 21.38
C THR A 38 1.38 4.35 21.92
N LYS A 39 0.04 4.42 21.96
CA LYS A 39 -0.69 5.62 22.42
C LYS A 39 -0.37 6.04 23.86
N ASP A 40 -0.12 5.06 24.71
CA ASP A 40 0.27 5.20 26.10
C ASP A 40 1.79 5.38 26.29
N GLY A 41 2.56 5.57 25.21
CA GLY A 41 3.98 5.91 25.28
C GLY A 41 4.93 4.71 25.45
N ARG A 42 4.44 3.47 25.36
CA ARG A 42 5.29 2.28 25.42
C ARG A 42 5.96 2.01 24.09
N VAL A 43 7.19 1.49 24.14
CA VAL A 43 7.89 0.96 22.97
C VAL A 43 7.74 -0.56 22.99
N VAL A 44 7.05 -1.09 21.98
CA VAL A 44 6.76 -2.53 21.85
C VAL A 44 7.21 -3.03 20.48
N PHE A 45 7.35 -4.35 20.31
CA PHE A 45 7.58 -4.92 18.99
C PHE A 45 6.31 -4.78 18.15
N GLY A 46 6.44 -4.21 16.95
CA GLY A 46 5.32 -3.92 16.08
C GLY A 46 4.54 -5.18 15.70
N LYS A 47 5.23 -6.28 15.39
CA LYS A 47 4.61 -7.55 14.98
C LYS A 47 3.59 -8.09 16.00
N ASP A 48 3.78 -7.78 17.28
CA ASP A 48 2.93 -8.27 18.38
C ASP A 48 1.62 -7.47 18.49
N VAL A 49 1.59 -6.24 17.97
CA VAL A 49 0.46 -5.30 18.17
C VAL A 49 -0.14 -4.75 16.87
N ALA A 50 0.56 -4.84 15.74
CA ALA A 50 0.17 -4.18 14.49
C ALA A 50 -1.20 -4.64 14.00
N TYR A 51 -1.48 -5.95 14.09
CA TYR A 51 -2.75 -6.52 13.66
C TYR A 51 -3.92 -6.03 14.52
N SER A 52 -3.82 -6.14 15.85
CA SER A 52 -4.88 -5.69 16.75
C SER A 52 -5.10 -4.18 16.67
N ALA A 53 -4.03 -3.39 16.55
CA ALA A 53 -4.13 -1.93 16.41
C ALA A 53 -4.76 -1.50 15.07
N MET A 54 -4.43 -2.18 13.96
CA MET A 54 -5.07 -1.93 12.67
C MET A 54 -6.55 -2.32 12.70
N LEU A 55 -6.87 -3.47 13.29
CA LEU A 55 -8.25 -3.93 13.44
C LEU A 55 -9.09 -2.99 14.32
N GLU A 56 -8.51 -2.46 15.41
CA GLU A 56 -9.16 -1.43 16.22
C GLU A 56 -9.47 -0.19 15.37
N THR A 57 -8.53 0.26 14.54
CA THR A 57 -8.71 1.41 13.65
C THR A 57 -9.85 1.16 12.66
N VAL A 58 -9.86 0.00 12.00
CA VAL A 58 -10.92 -0.45 11.09
C VAL A 58 -12.29 -0.44 11.79
N ASN A 59 -12.37 -1.01 12.99
CA ASN A 59 -13.63 -1.10 13.73
C ASN A 59 -14.12 0.27 14.18
N ARG A 60 -13.22 1.18 14.58
CA ARG A 60 -13.59 2.56 14.92
C ARG A 60 -14.15 3.33 13.74
N ILE A 61 -13.60 3.14 12.54
CA ILE A 61 -14.12 3.73 11.29
C ILE A 61 -15.51 3.16 10.99
N ARG A 62 -15.71 1.85 11.09
CA ARG A 62 -17.02 1.22 10.88
C ARG A 62 -18.08 1.68 11.88
N ALA A 63 -17.70 1.84 13.15
CA ALA A 63 -18.62 2.22 14.21
C ALA A 63 -19.27 3.59 13.98
N ILE A 64 -18.63 4.47 13.21
CA ILE A 64 -19.21 5.76 12.82
C ILE A 64 -19.95 5.70 11.48
N GLY A 65 -20.14 4.52 10.89
CA GLY A 65 -20.87 4.30 9.64
C GLY A 65 -20.04 4.52 8.36
N ARG A 66 -18.71 4.37 8.43
CA ARG A 66 -17.78 4.61 7.31
C ARG A 66 -17.22 3.28 6.84
N LYS A 67 -16.84 3.21 5.56
CA LYS A 67 -16.33 2.00 4.91
C LYS A 67 -14.80 2.06 4.81
N PRO A 68 -14.06 1.38 5.71
CA PRO A 68 -12.61 1.32 5.59
C PRO A 68 -12.21 0.41 4.43
N VAL A 69 -11.19 0.83 3.67
CA VAL A 69 -10.58 0.04 2.60
C VAL A 69 -9.07 0.17 2.73
N VAL A 70 -8.34 -0.93 2.60
CA VAL A 70 -6.87 -0.92 2.66
C VAL A 70 -6.31 -1.10 1.25
N PHE A 71 -5.35 -0.26 0.85
CA PHE A 71 -4.58 -0.47 -0.37
C PHE A 71 -3.21 -1.03 -0.01
N ALA A 72 -2.89 -2.21 -0.54
CA ALA A 72 -1.57 -2.80 -0.41
C ALA A 72 -0.51 -1.89 -1.06
N PRO A 73 0.71 -1.82 -0.50
CA PRO A 73 1.78 -1.05 -1.12
C PRO A 73 2.16 -1.63 -2.50
N PRO A 74 2.66 -0.80 -3.44
CA PRO A 74 3.17 -1.28 -4.72
C PRO A 74 4.26 -2.37 -4.54
N PRO A 75 4.36 -3.35 -5.47
CA PRO A 75 5.37 -4.37 -5.42
C PRO A 75 6.77 -3.77 -5.57
N LYS A 76 7.71 -4.18 -4.71
CA LYS A 76 9.11 -3.75 -4.74
C LYS A 76 10.06 -4.83 -4.23
N ASN A 77 11.32 -4.75 -4.64
CA ASN A 77 12.41 -5.64 -4.24
C ASN A 77 13.51 -4.95 -3.41
N GLY A 78 13.39 -3.64 -3.14
CA GLY A 78 14.39 -2.86 -2.42
C GLY A 78 15.35 -2.07 -3.31
N GLU A 79 15.36 -2.34 -4.61
CA GLU A 79 16.10 -1.55 -5.60
C GLU A 79 15.41 -0.22 -5.90
N ASN A 80 16.16 0.73 -6.45
CA ASN A 80 15.59 2.00 -6.92
C ASN A 80 15.06 1.86 -8.36
N ILE A 81 13.81 1.41 -8.47
CA ILE A 81 13.12 1.14 -9.75
C ILE A 81 13.03 2.42 -10.60
N GLY A 82 12.69 3.56 -9.99
CA GLY A 82 12.65 4.84 -10.70
C GLY A 82 14.01 5.25 -11.29
N ARG A 83 15.10 5.03 -10.55
CA ARG A 83 16.47 5.26 -11.06
C ARG A 83 16.82 4.30 -12.20
N CYS A 84 16.41 3.03 -12.11
CA CYS A 84 16.58 2.06 -13.20
C CYS A 84 15.89 2.55 -14.47
N LEU A 85 14.61 2.93 -14.37
CA LEU A 85 13.80 3.42 -15.50
C LEU A 85 14.42 4.66 -16.14
N MET A 86 14.83 5.64 -15.32
CA MET A 86 15.49 6.85 -15.79
C MET A 86 16.78 6.53 -16.56
N ARG A 87 17.61 5.63 -16.02
CA ARG A 87 18.84 5.19 -16.69
C ARG A 87 18.52 4.51 -18.01
N ALA A 88 17.61 3.54 -18.01
CA ALA A 88 17.26 2.77 -19.19
C ALA A 88 16.75 3.68 -20.31
N ALA A 89 15.85 4.62 -20.00
CA ALA A 89 15.39 5.60 -20.98
C ALA A 89 16.51 6.51 -21.50
N TYR A 90 17.39 7.01 -20.62
CA TYR A 90 18.50 7.88 -21.02
C TYR A 90 19.44 7.19 -22.03
N PHE A 91 19.71 5.91 -21.83
CA PHE A 91 20.57 5.11 -22.72
C PHE A 91 19.82 4.40 -23.84
N SER A 92 18.51 4.65 -24.00
CA SER A 92 17.65 3.93 -24.95
C SER A 92 17.71 2.40 -24.79
N GLU A 93 17.90 1.92 -23.56
CA GLU A 93 17.83 0.51 -23.18
C GLU A 93 16.35 0.09 -23.02
N ASN A 94 16.10 -1.22 -23.04
CA ASN A 94 14.78 -1.75 -22.79
C ASN A 94 14.34 -1.50 -21.32
N LEU A 95 13.25 -0.75 -21.13
CA LEU A 95 12.67 -0.45 -19.82
C LEU A 95 12.27 -1.69 -19.02
N SER A 96 11.93 -2.80 -19.69
CA SER A 96 11.58 -4.07 -19.05
C SER A 96 12.74 -4.71 -18.29
N LEU A 97 13.99 -4.25 -18.48
CA LEU A 97 15.12 -4.60 -17.62
C LEU A 97 14.90 -4.18 -16.16
N CYS A 98 14.02 -3.21 -15.93
CA CYS A 98 13.66 -2.71 -14.61
C CYS A 98 12.45 -3.41 -14.01
N HIS A 99 11.89 -4.45 -14.66
CA HIS A 99 10.84 -5.28 -14.08
C HIS A 99 11.37 -6.00 -12.83
N ILE A 100 10.47 -6.21 -11.88
CA ILE A 100 10.77 -6.85 -10.61
C ILE A 100 10.38 -8.31 -10.72
N SER A 101 11.26 -9.26 -10.38
CA SER A 101 10.83 -10.65 -10.38
C SER A 101 9.74 -10.88 -9.31
N LEU A 102 8.78 -11.76 -9.58
CA LEU A 102 7.71 -12.04 -8.62
C LEU A 102 8.29 -12.63 -7.32
N GLU A 103 9.36 -13.39 -7.42
CA GLU A 103 10.08 -13.97 -6.28
C GLU A 103 10.70 -12.89 -5.39
N ASP A 104 11.42 -11.93 -5.97
CA ASP A 104 12.04 -10.84 -5.21
C ASP A 104 11.00 -9.98 -4.51
N TYR A 105 9.89 -9.67 -5.18
CA TYR A 105 8.76 -8.97 -4.56
C TYR A 105 8.21 -9.74 -3.35
N LYS A 106 7.86 -11.01 -3.54
CA LYS A 106 7.27 -11.84 -2.48
C LYS A 106 8.22 -12.03 -1.31
N SER A 107 9.51 -12.20 -1.58
CA SER A 107 10.55 -12.31 -0.56
C SER A 107 10.72 -11.00 0.22
N HIS A 108 10.90 -9.87 -0.50
CA HIS A 108 11.13 -8.56 0.11
C HIS A 108 9.95 -8.08 0.96
N GLN A 109 8.71 -8.37 0.53
CA GLN A 109 7.49 -7.93 1.20
C GLN A 109 6.77 -9.04 1.97
N ARG A 110 7.41 -10.18 2.23
CA ARG A 110 6.80 -11.35 2.88
C ARG A 110 5.95 -11.00 4.10
N PHE A 111 6.51 -10.32 5.10
CA PHE A 111 5.80 -9.98 6.33
C PHE A 111 4.64 -8.99 6.12
N VAL A 112 4.77 -8.09 5.14
CA VAL A 112 3.70 -7.14 4.77
C VAL A 112 2.57 -7.88 4.08
N ASN A 113 2.88 -8.79 3.17
CA ASN A 113 1.90 -9.57 2.44
C ASN A 113 1.15 -10.52 3.40
N ASP A 114 1.87 -11.23 4.28
CA ASP A 114 1.27 -12.09 5.30
C ASP A 114 0.33 -11.30 6.23
N PHE A 115 0.73 -10.09 6.63
CA PHE A 115 -0.10 -9.19 7.44
C PHE A 115 -1.39 -8.78 6.72
N LEU A 116 -1.29 -8.40 5.44
CA LEU A 116 -2.44 -7.96 4.65
C LEU A 116 -3.39 -9.12 4.33
N VAL A 117 -2.87 -10.30 3.98
CA VAL A 117 -3.69 -11.52 3.78
C VAL A 117 -4.49 -11.86 5.04
N ARG A 118 -3.87 -11.76 6.22
CA ARG A 118 -4.61 -11.95 7.48
C ARG A 118 -5.72 -10.91 7.64
N LEU A 119 -5.46 -9.67 7.24
CA LEU A 119 -6.37 -8.54 7.39
C LEU A 119 -7.58 -8.60 6.44
N GLU A 120 -7.47 -9.29 5.30
CA GLU A 120 -8.56 -9.49 4.32
C GLU A 120 -9.83 -10.10 4.92
N SER A 121 -9.67 -10.98 5.91
CA SER A 121 -10.79 -11.57 6.65
C SER A 121 -11.65 -10.52 7.39
N SER A 122 -11.09 -9.34 7.64
CA SER A 122 -11.67 -8.31 8.48
C SER A 122 -11.94 -7.01 7.73
N VAL A 123 -11.23 -6.68 6.67
CA VAL A 123 -11.43 -5.46 5.87
C VAL A 123 -10.97 -5.71 4.43
N PRO A 124 -11.66 -5.16 3.42
CA PRO A 124 -11.22 -5.28 2.04
C PRO A 124 -9.81 -4.74 1.84
N VAL A 125 -9.00 -5.52 1.12
CA VAL A 125 -7.65 -5.14 0.70
C VAL A 125 -7.61 -5.10 -0.82
N VAL A 126 -7.28 -3.94 -1.37
CA VAL A 126 -7.02 -3.75 -2.80
C VAL A 126 -5.53 -3.97 -3.05
N TRP A 127 -5.21 -5.00 -3.82
CA TRP A 127 -3.83 -5.37 -4.13
C TRP A 127 -3.37 -4.73 -5.43
N LEU A 128 -2.44 -3.77 -5.33
CA LEU A 128 -1.81 -3.19 -6.52
C LEU A 128 -1.00 -4.23 -7.32
N SER A 129 -0.57 -5.32 -6.67
CA SER A 129 0.10 -6.44 -7.34
C SER A 129 -0.82 -7.17 -8.33
N ASP A 130 -2.13 -7.16 -8.15
CA ASP A 130 -3.04 -7.87 -9.06
C ASP A 130 -3.06 -7.23 -10.44
N THR A 131 -2.77 -5.92 -10.51
CA THR A 131 -2.60 -5.19 -11.77
C THR A 131 -1.15 -5.15 -12.21
N LEU A 132 -0.22 -4.92 -11.27
CA LEU A 132 1.17 -4.67 -11.59
C LEU A 132 1.99 -5.94 -11.80
N CYS A 133 1.50 -7.11 -11.38
CA CYS A 133 2.24 -8.36 -11.48
C CYS A 133 1.56 -9.38 -12.40
N SER A 134 2.41 -10.07 -13.15
CA SER A 134 2.07 -11.31 -13.87
C SER A 134 2.54 -12.53 -13.07
N SER A 135 2.44 -13.72 -13.68
CA SER A 135 2.95 -14.96 -13.07
C SER A 135 4.46 -15.00 -12.86
N ARG A 136 5.24 -14.09 -13.49
CA ARG A 136 6.71 -14.10 -13.42
C ARG A 136 7.33 -12.82 -12.89
N HIS A 137 6.73 -11.67 -13.17
CA HIS A 137 7.31 -10.37 -12.82
C HIS A 137 6.26 -9.31 -12.59
N CYS A 138 6.63 -8.27 -11.86
CA CYS A 138 5.89 -7.04 -11.71
C CYS A 138 6.47 -5.95 -12.61
N VAL A 139 5.60 -5.27 -13.35
CA VAL A 139 5.98 -4.25 -14.33
C VAL A 139 6.43 -2.98 -13.62
N SER A 140 7.44 -2.34 -14.17
CA SER A 140 7.96 -1.05 -13.70
C SER A 140 7.51 0.12 -14.57
N HIS A 141 7.00 -0.18 -15.77
CA HIS A 141 6.41 0.77 -16.70
C HIS A 141 5.18 0.13 -17.38
N ILE A 142 4.25 0.96 -17.84
CA ILE A 142 3.15 0.55 -18.71
C ILE A 142 3.13 1.49 -19.91
N ASN A 143 3.38 0.96 -21.10
CA ASN A 143 3.73 1.77 -22.28
C ASN A 143 4.89 2.73 -21.90
N ASP A 144 4.72 4.03 -22.16
CA ASP A 144 5.71 5.08 -21.84
C ASP A 144 5.54 5.67 -20.43
N VAL A 145 4.65 5.11 -19.60
CA VAL A 145 4.41 5.60 -18.23
C VAL A 145 5.29 4.84 -17.24
N PHE A 146 6.20 5.55 -16.59
CA PHE A 146 6.97 5.00 -15.47
C PHE A 146 6.05 4.84 -14.28
N ILE A 147 5.94 3.62 -13.74
CA ILE A 147 5.07 3.37 -12.57
C ILE A 147 5.71 3.94 -11.30
N TYR A 148 7.04 3.90 -11.18
CA TYR A 148 7.77 4.26 -9.98
C TYR A 148 8.61 5.52 -10.16
N ARG A 149 8.64 6.37 -9.13
CA ARG A 149 9.57 7.52 -9.04
C ARG A 149 10.88 7.16 -8.35
N ASP A 150 10.81 6.22 -7.40
CA ASP A 150 11.97 5.78 -6.60
C ASP A 150 11.87 4.27 -6.29
N GLY A 151 12.48 3.80 -5.20
CA GLY A 151 12.48 2.37 -4.83
C GLY A 151 11.18 1.82 -4.24
N GLY A 152 10.10 2.62 -4.20
CA GLY A 152 8.80 2.08 -3.79
C GLY A 152 7.61 3.03 -3.88
N HIS A 153 7.80 4.31 -4.19
CA HIS A 153 6.70 5.23 -4.47
C HIS A 153 6.32 5.22 -5.94
N LEU A 154 5.01 5.24 -6.19
CA LEU A 154 4.49 5.51 -7.52
C LEU A 154 4.92 6.91 -7.98
N SER A 155 5.18 7.08 -9.28
CA SER A 155 5.29 8.39 -9.89
C SER A 155 3.92 9.09 -9.93
N HIS A 156 3.90 10.39 -10.22
CA HIS A 156 2.64 11.11 -10.36
C HIS A 156 1.83 10.56 -11.56
N GLU A 157 2.51 10.32 -12.67
CA GLU A 157 1.99 9.78 -13.90
C GLU A 157 1.52 8.34 -13.72
N GLY A 158 2.32 7.51 -13.04
CA GLY A 158 2.00 6.12 -12.71
C GLY A 158 0.79 6.02 -11.79
N SER A 159 0.70 6.86 -10.75
CA SER A 159 -0.47 6.91 -9.88
C SER A 159 -1.73 7.37 -10.63
N ALA A 160 -1.62 8.38 -11.49
CA ALA A 160 -2.75 8.89 -12.27
C ALA A 160 -3.20 7.87 -13.32
N TYR A 161 -2.26 7.16 -13.96
CA TYR A 161 -2.54 6.09 -14.89
C TYR A 161 -3.26 4.94 -14.19
N LEU A 162 -2.71 4.44 -13.08
CA LEU A 162 -3.33 3.34 -12.33
C LEU A 162 -4.73 3.72 -11.86
N GLY A 163 -4.92 4.92 -11.30
CA GLY A 163 -6.23 5.38 -10.85
C GLY A 163 -7.31 5.33 -11.95
N LYS A 164 -6.94 5.66 -13.20
CA LYS A 164 -7.87 5.68 -14.35
C LYS A 164 -8.01 4.32 -15.05
N ALA A 165 -6.89 3.68 -15.37
CA ALA A 165 -6.85 2.47 -16.18
C ALA A 165 -7.25 1.22 -15.39
N VAL A 166 -6.98 1.22 -14.07
CA VAL A 166 -7.31 0.12 -13.16
C VAL A 166 -8.66 0.33 -12.49
N GLY A 167 -9.13 1.58 -12.41
CA GLY A 167 -10.41 1.90 -11.78
C GLY A 167 -10.34 1.84 -10.24
N PHE A 168 -9.51 2.70 -9.62
CA PHE A 168 -9.43 2.72 -8.15
C PHE A 168 -10.76 3.08 -7.50
N TYR A 169 -11.58 3.91 -8.15
CA TYR A 169 -12.88 4.29 -7.64
C TYR A 169 -13.84 3.08 -7.61
N GLU A 170 -13.79 2.28 -8.65
CA GLU A 170 -14.55 1.06 -8.85
C GLU A 170 -14.11 0.01 -7.83
N ALA A 171 -12.81 -0.20 -7.65
CA ALA A 171 -12.26 -1.07 -6.61
C ALA A 171 -12.68 -0.66 -5.19
N ILE A 172 -12.92 0.63 -4.93
CA ILE A 172 -13.45 1.13 -3.66
C ILE A 172 -14.97 0.92 -3.56
N LYS A 173 -15.70 1.05 -4.66
CA LYS A 173 -17.16 0.95 -4.71
C LYS A 173 -17.70 -0.47 -4.71
N GLU A 174 -17.00 -1.41 -5.34
CA GLU A 174 -17.39 -2.82 -5.43
C GLU A 174 -17.37 -3.55 -4.08
N ILE A 175 -16.88 -2.87 -3.04
CA ILE A 175 -16.89 -3.29 -1.63
C ILE A 175 -18.28 -3.13 -0.98
N ASP A 176 -19.23 -2.46 -1.65
CA ASP A 176 -20.59 -2.24 -1.16
C ASP A 176 -21.47 -3.50 -1.10
#